data_AF-A0A940WAE3-F1
#
_entry.id   AF-A0A940WAE3-F1
#
_cell.length_a   1.000
_cell.length_b   1.000
_cell.length_c   1.000
_cell.angle_alpha   90.00
_cell.angle_beta   90.00
_cell.angle_gamma   90.00
#
_symmetry.space_group_name_H-M   'P 1'
#
loop_
_entity.id
_entity.type
_entity.pdbx_description
1 polymer ?
#
loop_
_entity_poly.entity_id
_entity_poly.type
_entity_poly.pdbx_seq_one_letter_code
_entity_poly.pdbx_strand_id
1 'polypeptide(L)'
;MERRAIVVTRHLPGVPFDVLAKRFRAGDPPPEGTMAREELLARVRGASGILCTLADRVDAELMDAAGPSLVVVSNFAVGVNNVDVA
;
A
#
# COMPACT_ATOMS: atom_id res chain seq x y z
N MET A 1 15.12 -14.22 8.99
CA MET A 1 14.68 -13.54 7.75
C MET A 1 14.12 -12.19 8.15
N GLU A 2 14.55 -11.11 7.51
CA GLU A 2 13.96 -9.79 7.76
C GLU A 2 12.51 -9.73 7.30
N ARG A 3 11.71 -8.96 8.04
CA ARG A 3 10.28 -8.82 7.81
C ARG A 3 10.05 -7.80 6.69
N ARG A 4 9.45 -8.23 5.57
CA ARG A 4 9.19 -7.35 4.42
C ARG A 4 8.34 -6.15 4.82
N ALA A 5 8.65 -4.99 4.27
CA ALA A 5 7.88 -3.77 4.49
C ALA A 5 6.65 -3.76 3.58
N ILE A 6 5.48 -3.41 4.12
CA ILE A 6 4.27 -3.19 3.32
C ILE A 6 3.60 -1.89 3.74
N VAL A 7 2.87 -1.28 2.80
CA VAL A 7 1.98 -0.15 3.08
C VAL A 7 0.54 -0.62 2.94
N VAL A 8 -0.25 -0.39 3.99
CA VAL A 8 -1.70 -0.52 3.95
C VAL A 8 -2.25 0.89 3.94
N THR A 9 -2.98 1.25 2.89
CA THR A 9 -3.45 2.62 2.64
C THR A 9 -4.57 3.06 3.59
N ARG A 10 -5.35 2.10 4.10
CA ARG A 10 -6.46 2.32 5.02
C ARG A 10 -6.88 1.05 5.76
N HIS A 11 -7.67 1.17 6.83
CA HIS A 11 -8.34 0.01 7.41
C HIS A 11 -9.40 -0.55 6.43
N LEU A 12 -9.31 -1.84 6.15
CA LEU A 12 -10.19 -2.52 5.19
C LEU A 12 -11.17 -3.45 5.93
N PRO A 13 -12.47 -3.42 5.58
CA PRO A 13 -13.45 -4.34 6.15
C PRO A 13 -13.04 -5.80 5.94
N GLY A 14 -13.06 -6.59 7.01
CA GLY A 14 -12.72 -8.01 6.96
C GLY A 14 -11.23 -8.32 6.81
N VAL A 15 -10.35 -7.31 6.76
CA VAL A 15 -8.89 -7.49 6.74
C VAL A 15 -8.30 -7.09 8.09
N PRO A 16 -7.93 -8.05 8.94
CA PRO A 16 -7.37 -7.74 10.26
C PRO A 16 -5.94 -7.20 10.13
N PHE A 17 -5.77 -5.88 10.30
CA PHE A 17 -4.46 -5.22 10.21
C PHE A 17 -3.43 -5.83 11.18
N ASP A 18 -3.83 -6.19 12.39
CA ASP A 18 -2.94 -6.82 13.39
C ASP A 18 -2.29 -8.11 12.90
N VAL A 19 -2.98 -8.88 12.04
CA VAL A 19 -2.44 -10.11 11.44
C VAL A 19 -1.34 -9.74 10.44
N LEU A 20 -1.57 -8.71 9.62
CA LEU A 20 -0.57 -8.20 8.70
C LEU A 20 0.64 -7.63 9.45
N ALA A 21 0.41 -6.82 10.50
CA ALA A 21 1.45 -6.19 11.30
C ALA A 21 2.28 -7.19 12.13
N LYS A 22 1.77 -8.41 12.38
CA LYS A 22 2.56 -9.51 12.95
C LYS A 22 3.55 -10.07 11.92
N ARG A 23 3.15 -10.20 10.65
CA ARG A 23 3.93 -10.85 9.58
C ARG A 23 4.77 -9.91 8.74
N PHE A 24 4.41 -8.62 8.66
CA PHE A 24 5.05 -7.60 7.84
C PHE A 24 5.41 -6.37 8.67
N ARG A 25 6.42 -5.60 8.22
CA ARG A 25 6.70 -4.27 8.77
C ARG A 25 5.74 -3.29 8.12
N ALA A 26 4.68 -2.91 8.83
CA ALA A 26 3.68 -1.95 8.37
C ALA A 26 3.44 -0.89 9.45
N GLY A 27 3.29 0.36 9.03
CA GLY A 27 2.74 1.42 9.89
C GLY A 27 1.22 1.41 9.83
N ASP A 28 0.57 1.86 10.90
CA ASP A 28 -0.89 1.92 10.97
C ASP A 28 -1.43 2.91 9.91
N PRO A 29 -2.40 2.52 9.07
CA PRO A 29 -3.09 3.47 8.21
C PRO A 29 -3.78 4.60 8.99
N PRO A 30 -4.21 5.67 8.29
CA PRO A 30 -5.09 6.67 8.88
C PRO A 30 -6.35 6.02 9.47
N PRO A 31 -6.82 6.46 10.65
CA PRO A 31 -8.01 5.90 11.30
C PRO A 31 -9.28 6.13 10.48
N GLU A 32 -9.33 7.23 9.71
CA GLU A 32 -10.45 7.61 8.86
C GLU A 32 -9.97 8.13 7.50
N GLY A 33 -10.83 8.00 6.49
CA GLY A 33 -10.59 8.59 5.17
C GLY A 33 -9.52 7.87 4.34
N THR A 34 -8.90 8.62 3.45
CA THR A 34 -7.83 8.18 2.53
C THR A 34 -6.52 8.82 2.95
N MET A 35 -5.41 8.09 2.82
CA MET A 35 -4.08 8.64 3.04
C MET A 35 -3.81 9.78 2.04
N ALA A 36 -3.26 10.90 2.53
CA ALA A 36 -2.85 11.99 1.64
C ALA A 36 -1.78 11.50 0.66
N ARG A 37 -1.74 12.07 -0.55
CA ARG A 37 -0.83 11.60 -1.61
C ARG A 37 0.64 11.73 -1.19
N GLU A 38 0.99 12.85 -0.57
CA GLU A 38 2.34 13.15 -0.10
C GLU A 38 2.77 12.17 1.00
N GLU A 39 1.84 11.84 1.91
CA GLU A 39 2.06 10.85 2.95
C GLU A 39 2.23 9.45 2.35
N LEU A 40 1.41 9.08 1.37
CA LEU A 40 1.50 7.80 0.68
C LEU A 40 2.85 7.66 -0.02
N LEU A 41 3.28 8.67 -0.79
CA LEU A 41 4.59 8.71 -1.45
C LEU A 41 5.75 8.59 -0.44
N ALA A 42 5.62 9.17 0.75
CA ALA A 42 6.62 9.04 1.80
C ALA A 42 6.65 7.63 2.40
N ARG A 43 5.48 7.03 2.67
CA ARG A 43 5.36 5.72 3.33
C ARG A 43 5.73 4.56 2.43
N VAL A 44 5.57 4.67 1.10
CA VAL A 44 5.90 3.56 0.18
C VAL A 44 7.39 3.37 -0.05
N ARG A 45 8.25 4.34 0.31
CA ARG A 45 9.70 4.24 0.06
C ARG A 45 10.30 2.97 0.67
N GLY A 46 10.84 2.09 -0.19
CA GLY A 46 11.42 0.81 0.23
C GLY A 46 10.38 -0.24 0.65
N ALA A 47 9.10 -0.03 0.37
CA ALA A 47 8.06 -1.04 0.57
C ALA A 47 8.21 -2.16 -0.46
N SER A 48 7.93 -3.38 -0.03
CA SER A 48 7.86 -4.55 -0.91
C SER A 48 6.45 -4.84 -1.42
N GLY A 49 5.43 -4.30 -0.75
CA GLY A 49 4.05 -4.46 -1.17
C GLY A 49 3.17 -3.29 -0.76
N ILE A 50 2.15 -3.02 -1.56
CA ILE A 50 1.13 -2.00 -1.30
C ILE A 50 -0.24 -2.67 -1.28
N LEU A 51 -1.04 -2.44 -0.24
CA LEU A 51 -2.45 -2.83 -0.15
C LEU A 51 -3.31 -1.58 -0.26
N CYS A 52 -3.95 -1.42 -1.41
CA CYS A 52 -4.66 -0.21 -1.83
C CYS A 52 -6.14 -0.45 -2.11
N THR A 53 -6.87 0.64 -2.35
CA THR A 53 -8.26 0.65 -2.83
C THR A 53 -8.38 1.49 -4.10
N LEU A 54 -9.58 1.54 -4.70
CA LEU A 54 -9.87 2.39 -5.87
C LEU A 54 -9.59 3.89 -5.65
N ALA A 55 -9.57 4.35 -4.39
CA ALA A 55 -9.30 5.76 -4.08
C ALA A 55 -7.80 6.10 -4.21
N ASP A 56 -6.93 5.10 -4.18
CA ASP A 56 -5.49 5.27 -4.24
C ASP A 56 -5.01 5.14 -5.69
N ARG A 57 -4.46 6.22 -6.24
CA ARG A 57 -3.83 6.21 -7.57
C ARG A 57 -2.45 5.55 -7.47
N VAL A 58 -2.30 4.38 -8.08
CA VAL A 58 -1.05 3.62 -8.18
C VAL A 58 -0.48 3.81 -9.59
N ASP A 59 0.16 4.94 -9.81
CA ASP A 59 0.80 5.33 -11.06
C ASP A 59 2.33 5.16 -10.98
N ALA A 60 3.02 5.47 -12.07
CA ALA A 60 4.48 5.44 -12.16
C ALA A 60 5.16 6.20 -11.02
N GLU A 61 4.67 7.39 -10.64
CA GLU A 61 5.25 8.17 -9.54
C GLU A 61 5.21 7.40 -8.21
N LEU A 62 4.09 6.74 -7.89
CA LEU A 62 3.98 5.96 -6.67
C LEU A 62 4.90 4.73 -6.69
N MET A 63 4.96 4.04 -7.83
CA MET A 63 5.80 2.86 -8.00
C MET A 63 7.29 3.21 -7.95
N ASP A 64 7.69 4.32 -8.57
CA ASP A 64 9.05 4.85 -8.53
C ASP A 64 9.44 5.30 -7.12
N ALA A 65 8.51 5.93 -6.39
CA ALA A 65 8.73 6.30 -5.00
C ALA A 65 8.95 5.07 -4.10
N ALA A 66 8.23 3.97 -4.37
CA ALA A 66 8.45 2.71 -3.67
C ALA A 66 9.82 2.10 -4.00
N GLY A 67 10.22 2.21 -5.27
CA GLY A 67 11.51 1.80 -5.78
C GLY A 67 11.61 0.29 -6.04
N PRO A 68 12.84 -0.23 -6.25
CA PRO A 68 13.05 -1.59 -6.77
C PRO A 68 12.67 -2.70 -5.79
N SER A 69 12.35 -2.38 -4.54
CA SER A 69 11.85 -3.37 -3.57
C SER A 69 10.41 -3.76 -3.83
N LEU A 70 9.63 -2.93 -4.53
CA LEU A 70 8.22 -3.16 -4.78
C LEU A 70 8.06 -4.37 -5.71
N VAL A 71 7.39 -5.42 -5.22
CA VAL A 71 7.16 -6.65 -5.98
C VAL A 71 5.68 -7.00 -6.15
N VAL A 72 4.78 -6.30 -5.44
CA VAL A 72 3.35 -6.59 -5.48
C VAL A 72 2.49 -5.37 -5.13
N VAL A 73 1.44 -5.14 -5.90
CA VAL A 73 0.33 -4.25 -5.56
C VAL A 73 -0.92 -5.11 -5.38
N SER A 74 -1.48 -5.10 -4.18
CA SER A 74 -2.71 -5.80 -3.82
C SER A 74 -3.86 -4.81 -3.83
N ASN A 75 -4.72 -4.88 -4.84
CA ASN A 75 -5.85 -3.96 -4.95
C ASN A 75 -7.10 -4.57 -4.31
N PHE A 76 -7.64 -3.92 -3.29
CA PHE A 76 -8.91 -4.30 -2.67
C PHE A 76 -10.08 -3.72 -3.48
N ALA A 77 -10.24 -4.23 -4.69
CA ALA A 77 -11.30 -3.85 -5.63
C ALA A 77 -11.44 -4.88 -6.75
N VAL A 78 -12.57 -4.84 -7.47
CA VAL A 78 -12.77 -5.66 -8.68
C VAL A 78 -12.03 -5.07 -9.88
N GLY A 79 -12.10 -3.74 -10.08
CA GLY A 79 -11.42 -3.05 -11.17
C GLY A 79 -9.98 -2.63 -10.82
N VAL A 80 -9.19 -2.32 -11.84
CA VAL A 80 -7.78 -1.88 -11.71
C VAL A 80 -7.50 -0.53 -12.36
N ASN A 81 -8.55 0.27 -12.64
CA ASN A 81 -8.41 1.57 -13.32
C ASN A 81 -7.54 2.58 -12.54
N ASN A 82 -7.36 2.36 -11.24
CA ASN A 82 -6.50 3.16 -10.38
C ASN A 82 -5.03 2.74 -10.43
N VAL A 83 -4.69 1.63 -11.10
CA VAL A 83 -3.34 1.07 -11.19
C VAL A 83 -2.84 1.18 -12.63
N ASP A 84 -1.68 1.77 -12.81
CA ASP A 84 -0.97 1.77 -14.08
C ASP A 84 -0.30 0.39 -14.28
N VAL A 85 -0.87 -0.40 -15.19
CA VAL A 85 -0.47 -1.78 -15.46
C VAL A 85 0.30 -1.94 -16.78
N ALA A 86 0.51 -0.83 -17.52
CA ALA A 86 1.04 -0.82 -18.88
C ALA A 86 2.57 -0.79 -18.94
#